data_AF-V5GYM8-F1
#
_entry.id   AF-V5GYM8-F1
#
_cell.length_a   1.000
_cell.length_b   1.000
_cell.length_c   1.000
_cell.angle_alpha   90.00
_cell.angle_beta   90.00
_cell.angle_gamma   90.00
#
_symmetry.space_group_name_H-M   'P 1'
#
loop_
_entity.id
_entity.type
_entity.pdbx_description
1 polymer ?
#
loop_
_entity_poly.entity_id
_entity_poly.type
_entity_poly.pdbx_seq_one_letter_code
_entity_poly.pdbx_strand_id
1 'polypeptide(L)' 'MRSSFIFCLLAMYYIASANAASCWMTMDIPSVPCLFLCQHDDGGTELLRKENGTLCQMPGGKNGECENGECRKKVKE' A
#
# COMPACT_ATOMS: atom_id res chain seq x y z
N MET A 1 -34.52 7.97 21.79
CA MET A 1 -34.14 8.44 20.44
C MET A 1 -32.65 8.76 20.25
N ARG A 2 -31.78 8.69 21.28
CA ARG A 2 -30.33 8.87 21.11
C ARG A 2 -29.59 7.60 20.67
N SER A 3 -30.14 6.43 21.02
CA SER A 3 -29.53 5.13 20.68
C SER A 3 -29.49 4.86 19.18
N SER A 4 -30.59 5.09 18.45
CA SER A 4 -30.64 4.90 16.99
C SER A 4 -29.61 5.72 16.21
N PHE A 5 -29.27 6.92 16.70
CA PHE A 5 -28.28 7.77 16.05
C PHE A 5 -26.86 7.19 16.14
N ILE A 6 -26.54 6.60 17.29
CA ILE A 6 -25.25 5.93 17.52
C ILE A 6 -25.13 4.67 16.64
N PHE A 7 -26.22 3.90 16.52
CA PHE A 7 -26.26 2.74 15.62
C PHE A 7 -26.07 3.13 14.14
N CYS A 8 -26.70 4.21 13.68
CA CYS A 8 -26.51 4.69 12.31
C CYS A 8 -25.07 5.15 12.04
N LEU A 9 -24.44 5.84 12.99
CA LEU A 9 -23.05 6.27 12.87
C LEU A 9 -22.07 5.09 12.86
N LEU A 10 -22.31 4.08 13.71
CA LEU A 10 -21.54 2.84 13.71
C LEU A 10 -21.66 2.10 12.37
N ALA A 11 -22.86 2.00 11.81
CA ALA A 11 -23.08 1.37 10.52
C ALA A 11 -22.34 2.10 9.37
N MET A 12 -22.39 3.44 9.34
CA MET A 12 -21.64 4.20 8.34
C MET A 12 -20.13 4.09 8.52
N TYR A 13 -19.64 4.07 9.77
CA TYR A 13 -18.23 3.86 10.07
C TYR A 13 -17.76 2.47 9.60
N TYR A 14 -18.56 1.43 9.83
CA TYR A 14 -18.27 0.08 9.34
C TYR A 14 -18.19 0.00 7.81
N ILE A 15 -19.11 0.66 7.11
CA ILE A 15 -19.09 0.73 5.64
C ILE A 15 -17.87 1.53 5.15
N ALA A 16 -17.53 2.63 5.84
CA ALA A 16 -16.37 3.49 5.56
C ALA A 16 -15.01 2.80 5.84
N SER A 17 -14.98 1.82 6.72
CA SER A 17 -13.79 0.99 6.95
C SER A 17 -13.64 -0.13 5.92
N ALA A 18 -14.74 -0.58 5.31
CA ALA A 18 -14.74 -1.68 4.34
C ALA A 18 -14.50 -1.21 2.88
N ASN A 19 -14.72 0.07 2.60
CA ASN A 19 -14.53 0.68 1.28
C ASN A 19 -13.22 1.48 1.14
N ALA A 20 -12.46 1.64 2.22
CA ALA A 20 -11.02 1.81 2.08
C ALA A 20 -10.55 0.51 1.46
N ALA A 21 -10.14 0.52 0.18
CA ALA A 21 -9.66 -0.66 -0.54
C ALA A 21 -8.59 -1.35 0.31
N SER A 22 -9.03 -2.28 1.14
CA SER A 22 -8.23 -2.85 2.19
C SER A 22 -7.45 -3.90 1.49
N CYS A 23 -6.21 -3.54 1.17
CA CYS A 23 -5.25 -4.51 0.74
C CYS A 23 -5.19 -5.63 1.78
N TRP A 24 -5.85 -6.75 1.52
CA TRP A 24 -5.97 -7.83 2.48
C TRP A 24 -4.61 -8.49 2.66
N MET A 25 -3.89 -8.68 1.56
CA MET A 25 -2.54 -9.23 1.58
C MET A 25 -1.60 -8.37 0.74
N THR A 26 -0.53 -7.90 1.38
CA THR A 26 0.60 -7.25 0.71
C THR A 26 1.74 -8.25 0.54
N MET A 27 2.28 -8.33 -0.68
CA MET A 27 3.44 -9.17 -0.98
C MET A 27 4.53 -8.34 -1.69
N ASP A 28 5.74 -8.38 -1.13
CA ASP A 28 6.92 -7.81 -1.76
C ASP A 28 7.33 -8.59 -3.01
N ILE A 29 7.69 -7.87 -4.07
CA ILE A 29 8.15 -8.47 -5.32
C ILE A 29 9.67 -8.25 -5.45
N PRO A 30 10.50 -9.30 -5.35
CA PRO A 30 11.96 -9.14 -5.33
C PRO A 30 12.53 -8.53 -6.63
N SER A 31 11.86 -8.74 -7.77
CA SER A 31 12.27 -8.19 -9.06
C SER A 31 11.99 -6.68 -9.22
N VAL A 32 11.00 -6.14 -8.47
CA VAL A 32 10.58 -4.73 -8.53
C VAL A 32 10.43 -4.19 -7.11
N PRO A 33 11.54 -3.83 -6.44
CA PRO A 33 11.57 -3.60 -4.98
C PRO A 33 10.74 -2.40 -4.50
N CYS A 34 10.28 -1.55 -5.42
CA CYS A 34 9.46 -0.36 -5.16
C CYS A 34 7.98 -0.53 -5.47
N LEU A 35 7.58 -1.76 -5.82
CA LEU A 35 6.19 -2.16 -5.96
C LEU A 35 5.88 -3.27 -4.95
N PHE A 36 4.64 -3.30 -4.48
CA PHE A 36 4.10 -4.45 -3.78
C PHE A 36 2.84 -4.93 -4.49
N LEU A 37 2.64 -6.24 -4.48
CA LEU A 37 1.39 -6.83 -4.92
C LEU A 37 0.39 -6.67 -3.80
N CYS A 38 -0.78 -6.17 -4.13
CA CYS A 38 -1.90 -6.06 -3.23
C CYS A 38 -3.01 -6.99 -3.68
N GLN A 39 -3.41 -7.92 -2.81
CA GLN A 39 -4.55 -8.79 -3.04
C GLN A 39 -5.74 -8.29 -2.24
N HIS A 40 -6.87 -8.16 -2.92
CA HIS A 40 -8.15 -7.75 -2.35
C HIS A 40 -8.99 -8.96 -1.94
N ASP A 41 -9.96 -8.72 -1.06
CA ASP A 41 -10.93 -9.71 -0.60
C ASP A 41 -11.79 -10.33 -1.70
N ASP A 42 -11.95 -9.63 -2.83
CA ASP A 42 -12.66 -10.13 -4.01
C ASP A 42 -11.80 -11.01 -4.94
N GLY A 43 -10.54 -11.27 -4.55
CA GLY A 43 -9.55 -12.00 -5.34
C GLY A 43 -8.85 -11.16 -6.40
N GLY A 44 -9.21 -9.88 -6.54
CA GLY A 44 -8.52 -8.91 -7.37
C GLY A 44 -7.09 -8.69 -6.92
N THR A 45 -6.17 -8.51 -7.86
CA THR A 45 -4.77 -8.20 -7.58
C THR A 45 -4.37 -6.92 -8.27
N GLU A 46 -3.71 -6.03 -7.54
CA GLU A 46 -3.17 -4.78 -8.07
C GLU A 46 -1.70 -4.61 -7.69
N LEU A 47 -0.98 -3.81 -8.47
CA LEU A 47 0.39 -3.40 -8.15
C LEU A 47 0.36 -2.00 -7.59
N LEU A 48 0.76 -1.85 -6.34
CA LEU A 48 0.84 -0.57 -5.67
C LEU A 48 2.29 -0.11 -5.52
N ARG A 49 2.48 1.20 -5.59
CA ARG A 49 3.79 1.82 -5.39
C ARG A 49 4.08 1.92 -3.90
N LYS A 50 5.30 1.54 -3.51
CA LYS A 50 5.81 1.89 -2.18
C LYS A 50 5.96 3.40 -2.04
N GLU A 51 5.99 3.85 -0.80
CA GLU A 51 6.20 5.24 -0.47
C GLU A 51 7.53 5.74 -1.06
N ASN A 52 7.52 6.95 -1.61
CA ASN A 52 8.74 7.58 -2.09
C ASN A 52 9.74 7.75 -0.93
N GLY A 53 11.02 7.50 -1.19
CA GLY A 53 12.07 7.51 -0.16
C GLY A 53 12.26 6.18 0.57
N THR A 54 11.39 5.18 0.35
CA THR A 54 11.61 3.82 0.89
C THR A 54 12.93 3.27 0.37
N LEU A 55 13.76 2.72 1.27
CA LEU A 55 15.04 2.12 0.88
C LEU A 55 14.81 0.91 -0.02
N CYS A 56 15.56 0.85 -1.12
CA CYS A 56 15.53 -0.26 -2.06
C CYS A 56 16.95 -0.69 -2.44
N GLN A 57 17.10 -1.94 -2.88
CA GLN A 57 18.36 -2.46 -3.38
C GLN A 57 18.28 -2.64 -4.89
N MET A 58 19.24 -2.04 -5.59
CA MET A 58 19.39 -2.19 -7.04
C MET A 58 20.12 -3.49 -7.39
N PRO A 59 20.00 -3.94 -8.65
CA PRO A 59 20.88 -4.96 -9.20
C PRO A 59 22.36 -4.64 -8.90
N GLY A 60 23.09 -5.62 -8.38
CA GLY A 60 24.48 -5.45 -7.95
C GLY A 60 24.65 -4.88 -6.53
N GLY A 61 23.61 -4.93 -5.68
CA GLY A 61 23.72 -4.65 -4.25
C GLY A 61 23.84 -3.18 -3.87
N LYS A 62 23.56 -2.25 -4.81
CA LYS A 62 23.65 -0.81 -4.55
C LYS A 62 22.39 -0.31 -3.86
N ASN A 63 22.56 0.49 -2.82
CA ASN A 63 21.42 1.12 -2.14
C ASN A 63 20.83 2.23 -3.01
N GLY A 64 19.51 2.31 -3.00
CA GLY A 64 18.71 3.35 -3.64
C GLY A 64 17.49 3.68 -2.80
N GLU A 65 16.65 4.55 -3.34
CA GLU A 65 15.36 4.93 -2.77
C GLU A 65 14.27 4.80 -3.83
N CYS A 66 13.07 4.47 -3.40
CA CYS A 66 11.92 4.39 -4.28
C CYS A 66 11.48 5.79 -4.71
N GLU A 67 11.30 5.97 -6.00
CA GLU A 67 10.77 7.19 -6.60
C GLU A 67 9.84 6.78 -7.74
N ASN A 68 8.56 7.15 -7.64
CA ASN A 68 7.54 6.85 -8.65
C ASN A 68 7.40 5.35 -8.98
N GLY A 69 7.68 4.47 -8.02
CA GLY A 69 7.63 3.02 -8.19
C GLY A 69 8.90 2.40 -8.78
N GLU A 70 9.96 3.17 -8.98
CA GLU A 70 11.27 2.69 -9.43
C GLU A 70 12.33 2.89 -8.35
N CYS A 71 13.28 1.96 -8.27
CA CYS A 71 14.44 2.12 -7.39
C CYS A 71 15.45 3.06 -8.06
N ARG A 72 15.60 4.28 -7.52
CA ARG A 72 16.52 5.31 -8.01
C ARG A 72 17.72 5.46 -7.08
N LYS A 73 18.86 5.90 -7.62
CA LYS A 73 20.06 6.05 -6.79
C LYS A 73 19.84 7.22 -5.87
N LYS A 74 20.18 7.05 -4.60
CA LYS A 74 20.25 8.17 -3.67
C LYS A 74 21.35 9.11 -4.16
N VAL A 75 20.96 10.24 -4.75
CA VAL A 75 21.89 11.33 -4.99
C VAL A 75 22.17 11.92 -3.62
N LYS A 76 23.38 11.71 -3.09
CA LYS A 76 23.83 12.48 -1.94
C LYS A 76 23.97 13.91 -2.42
N GLU A 77 23.11 14.81 -1.95
CA GLU A 77 23.38 16.25 -1.95
C GLU A 77 24.58 16.57 -1.06
#